data_AF-A0A7V2KUF1-F1
#
_entry.id   AF-A0A7V2KUF1-F1
#
_cell.length_a   1.000
_cell.length_b   1.000
_cell.length_c   1.000
_cell.angle_alpha   90.00
_cell.angle_beta   90.00
_cell.angle_gamma   90.00
#
_symmetry.space_group_name_H-M   'P 1'
#
loop_
_entity.id
_entity.type
_entity.pdbx_description
1 polymer ?
#
loop_
_entity_poly.entity_id
_entity_poly.type
_entity_poly.pdbx_seq_one_letter_code
_entity_poly.pdbx_strand_id
1 'polypeptide(L)'
;MTPPPVQRTICPSCQASVELGVRFCSQCGYDFTAPKPTPAVSVARCAKCGYENKEGSRFCIKCGSSLSQPSIGQPPAPPAPVTCPRCGHTTLPGERFCTQCGQPLR
;
A
#
# COMPACT_ATOMS: atom_id res chain seq x y z
N MET A 1 -30.15 -28.75 40.19
CA MET A 1 -29.08 -29.15 39.25
C MET A 1 -28.49 -27.87 38.70
N THR A 2 -27.31 -27.47 39.17
CA THR A 2 -26.66 -26.21 38.73
C THR A 2 -25.83 -26.51 37.48
N PRO A 3 -25.96 -25.75 36.37
CA PRO A 3 -25.16 -25.98 35.18
C PRO A 3 -23.66 -25.78 35.47
N PRO A 4 -22.76 -26.52 34.80
CA PRO A 4 -21.32 -26.39 34.97
C PRO A 4 -20.84 -24.98 34.56
N PRO A 5 -19.74 -24.47 35.16
CA PRO A 5 -19.20 -23.17 34.81
C PRO A 5 -18.68 -23.17 33.36
N VAL A 6 -19.33 -22.37 32.50
CA VAL A 6 -18.88 -22.14 31.12
C VAL A 6 -17.65 -21.24 31.11
N GLN A 7 -16.53 -21.76 30.63
CA GLN A 7 -15.30 -20.98 30.49
C GLN A 7 -15.40 -20.07 29.25
N ARG A 8 -14.92 -18.83 29.37
CA ARG A 8 -15.03 -17.80 28.33
C ARG A 8 -13.65 -17.28 27.92
N THR A 9 -13.51 -16.87 26.67
CA THR A 9 -12.32 -16.22 26.10
C THR A 9 -12.70 -14.97 25.31
N ILE A 10 -11.74 -14.11 25.00
CA ILE A 10 -11.96 -12.85 24.26
C ILE A 10 -11.62 -13.06 22.79
N CYS A 11 -12.55 -12.70 21.90
CA CYS A 11 -12.33 -12.77 20.47
C CYS A 11 -11.28 -11.73 20.02
N PRO A 12 -10.18 -12.10 19.36
CA PRO A 12 -9.15 -11.14 18.95
C PRO A 12 -9.61 -10.17 17.84
N SER A 13 -10.66 -10.52 17.08
CA SER A 13 -11.16 -9.68 15.98
C SER A 13 -12.14 -8.58 16.40
N CYS A 14 -12.94 -8.79 17.45
CA CYS A 14 -14.00 -7.85 17.86
C CYS A 14 -14.08 -7.65 19.38
N GLN A 15 -13.22 -8.32 20.14
CA GLN A 15 -13.13 -8.25 21.60
C GLN A 15 -14.37 -8.72 22.37
N ALA A 16 -15.32 -9.38 21.70
CA ALA A 16 -16.46 -9.99 22.36
C ALA A 16 -16.06 -11.17 23.27
N SER A 17 -16.76 -11.33 24.39
CA SER A 17 -16.64 -12.47 25.29
C SER A 17 -17.36 -13.69 24.69
N VAL A 18 -16.60 -14.67 24.24
CA VAL A 18 -17.10 -15.91 23.61
C VAL A 18 -16.86 -17.12 24.52
N GLU A 19 -17.66 -18.16 24.38
CA GLU A 19 -17.48 -19.41 25.12
C GLU A 19 -16.30 -20.21 24.54
N LEU A 20 -15.48 -20.81 25.39
CA LEU A 20 -14.40 -21.70 24.97
C LEU A 20 -14.97 -22.96 24.32
N GLY A 21 -14.47 -23.30 23.12
CA GLY A 21 -14.91 -24.46 22.35
C GLY A 21 -15.82 -24.16 21.16
N VAL A 22 -16.21 -22.90 20.96
CA VAL A 22 -16.93 -22.48 19.75
C VAL A 22 -15.98 -22.32 18.56
N ARG A 23 -16.45 -22.72 17.38
CA ARG A 23 -15.67 -22.61 16.13
C ARG A 23 -15.63 -21.19 15.57
N PHE A 24 -16.74 -20.47 15.68
CA PHE A 24 -16.89 -19.11 15.17
C PHE A 24 -17.34 -18.17 16.29
N CYS A 25 -16.86 -16.93 16.28
CA CYS A 25 -17.38 -15.88 17.12
C CYS A 25 -18.79 -15.49 16.67
N SER A 26 -19.79 -15.67 17.52
CA SER A 26 -21.19 -15.33 17.20
C SER A 26 -21.45 -13.84 16.94
N GLN A 27 -20.51 -12.96 17.28
CA GLN A 27 -20.67 -11.51 17.12
C GLN A 27 -20.03 -10.96 15.84
N CYS A 28 -18.96 -11.58 15.33
CA CYS A 28 -18.23 -11.07 14.15
C CYS A 28 -17.88 -12.14 13.11
N GLY A 29 -18.18 -13.41 13.38
CA GLY A 29 -17.84 -14.53 12.49
C GLY A 29 -16.37 -14.98 12.54
N TYR A 30 -15.54 -14.44 13.44
CA TYR A 30 -14.13 -14.84 13.56
C TYR A 30 -13.99 -16.34 13.82
N ASP A 31 -13.25 -17.02 12.97
CA ASP A 31 -13.11 -18.48 12.98
C ASP A 31 -11.88 -18.88 13.82
N PHE A 32 -12.11 -19.47 14.99
CA PHE A 32 -11.07 -19.93 15.92
C PHE A 32 -10.39 -21.22 15.45
N THR A 33 -10.93 -21.88 14.44
CA THR A 33 -10.34 -23.09 13.84
C THR A 33 -9.61 -22.81 12.54
N ALA A 34 -9.80 -21.63 11.96
CA ALA A 34 -9.10 -21.25 10.76
C ALA A 34 -7.58 -21.19 11.05
N PRO A 35 -6.75 -21.78 10.19
CA PRO A 35 -5.32 -21.58 10.27
C PRO A 35 -5.06 -20.07 10.17
N LYS A 36 -4.27 -19.55 11.12
CA LYS A 36 -3.86 -18.13 11.11
C LYS A 36 -3.35 -17.81 9.70
N PRO A 37 -3.80 -16.72 9.05
CA PRO A 37 -3.24 -16.32 7.77
C PRO A 37 -1.74 -16.10 7.99
N THR A 38 -0.94 -17.08 7.59
CA THR A 38 0.50 -16.90 7.46
C THR A 38 0.67 -15.83 6.40
N PRO A 39 1.46 -14.77 6.65
CA PRO A 39 1.76 -13.82 5.60
C PRO A 39 2.29 -14.63 4.42
N ALA A 40 1.57 -14.57 3.30
CA ALA A 40 2.04 -15.16 2.06
C ALA A 40 3.39 -14.54 1.79
N VAL A 41 4.45 -15.35 1.82
CA VAL A 41 5.82 -14.88 1.69
C VAL A 41 5.97 -14.30 0.29
N SER A 42 5.81 -12.99 0.14
CA SER A 42 6.00 -12.32 -1.16
C SER A 42 7.50 -12.20 -1.41
N VAL A 43 8.01 -12.99 -2.34
CA VAL A 43 9.42 -12.96 -2.72
C VAL A 43 9.67 -11.72 -3.58
N ALA A 44 10.63 -10.89 -3.19
CA ALA A 44 11.02 -9.69 -3.94
C ALA A 44 12.15 -10.03 -4.92
N ARG A 45 11.87 -10.02 -6.21
CA ARG A 45 12.89 -10.26 -7.24
C ARG A 45 13.70 -8.99 -7.52
N CYS A 46 15.02 -9.10 -7.48
CA CYS A 46 15.92 -7.99 -7.75
C CYS A 46 15.86 -7.58 -9.22
N ALA A 47 15.50 -6.32 -9.50
CA ALA A 47 15.48 -5.79 -10.87
C ALA A 47 16.87 -5.74 -11.53
N LYS A 48 17.96 -5.62 -10.75
CA LYS A 48 19.31 -5.49 -11.29
C LYS A 48 19.95 -6.83 -11.69
N CYS A 49 19.73 -7.89 -10.90
CA CYS A 49 20.41 -9.18 -11.11
C CYS A 49 19.48 -10.38 -11.19
N GLY A 50 18.17 -10.18 -11.02
CA GLY A 50 17.16 -11.24 -11.11
C GLY A 50 17.07 -12.17 -9.90
N TYR A 51 17.92 -12.01 -8.87
CA TYR A 51 17.92 -12.85 -7.67
C TYR A 51 16.66 -12.64 -6.82
N GLU A 52 16.13 -13.73 -6.27
CA GLU A 52 14.95 -13.77 -5.42
C GLU A 52 15.30 -13.51 -3.95
N ASN A 53 14.76 -12.44 -3.37
CA ASN A 53 15.04 -12.04 -1.99
C ASN A 53 13.80 -12.23 -1.11
N LYS A 54 14.03 -12.47 0.19
CA LYS A 54 12.94 -12.57 1.18
C LYS A 54 12.14 -11.28 1.26
N GLU A 55 10.85 -11.40 1.55
CA GLU A 55 9.95 -10.28 1.83
C GLU A 55 10.57 -9.35 2.89
N GLY A 56 10.53 -8.03 2.63
CA GLY A 56 11.10 -7.02 3.54
C GLY A 56 12.61 -6.79 3.41
N SER A 57 13.31 -7.49 2.52
CA SER A 57 14.74 -7.23 2.24
C SER A 57 14.89 -5.84 1.60
N ARG A 58 15.66 -4.95 2.24
CA ARG A 58 15.93 -3.59 1.72
C ARG A 58 16.94 -3.57 0.57
N PHE A 59 17.84 -4.56 0.55
CA PHE A 59 18.90 -4.71 -0.43
C PHE A 59 18.97 -6.15 -0.91
N CYS A 60 19.41 -6.32 -2.16
CA CYS A 60 19.64 -7.62 -2.75
C CYS A 60 20.87 -8.26 -2.13
N ILE A 61 20.71 -9.45 -1.55
CA ILE A 61 21.83 -10.15 -0.90
C ILE A 61 22.92 -10.58 -1.89
N LYS A 62 22.59 -10.68 -3.18
CA LYS A 62 23.49 -11.16 -4.23
C LYS A 62 24.32 -10.04 -4.85
N CYS A 63 23.78 -8.83 -4.94
CA CYS A 63 24.41 -7.72 -5.68
C CYS A 63 24.40 -6.37 -4.95
N GLY A 64 23.85 -6.30 -3.74
CA GLY A 64 23.79 -5.11 -2.89
C GLY A 64 22.80 -4.03 -3.35
N SER A 65 22.06 -4.25 -4.43
CA SER A 65 21.15 -3.22 -4.98
C SER A 65 19.88 -3.08 -4.17
N SER A 66 19.36 -1.86 -4.02
CA SER A 66 18.13 -1.60 -3.27
C SER A 66 16.93 -2.32 -3.88
N LEU A 67 16.11 -2.91 -3.01
CA LEU A 67 14.87 -3.62 -3.35
C LEU A 67 13.63 -2.85 -2.86
N SER A 68 13.80 -1.87 -1.97
CA SER A 68 12.78 -0.85 -1.72
C SER A 68 12.76 0.09 -2.93
N GLN A 69 11.72 0.23 -3.74
CA GLN A 69 10.30 -0.10 -3.62
C GLN A 69 9.75 -0.46 -5.01
N PRO A 70 8.63 -1.21 -5.12
CA PRO A 70 7.67 -0.91 -6.15
C PRO A 70 7.11 0.49 -5.84
N SER A 71 7.50 1.50 -6.62
CA SER A 71 6.86 2.82 -6.61
C SER A 71 5.42 2.68 -7.11
N ILE A 72 4.54 2.12 -6.29
CA ILE A 72 3.10 2.28 -6.43
C ILE A 72 2.83 3.74 -6.07
N GLY A 73 2.73 4.59 -7.08
CA GLY A 73 2.32 5.98 -6.92
C GLY A 73 3.44 7.01 -6.99
N GLN A 74 4.29 6.96 -8.03
CA GLN A 74 4.74 8.25 -8.55
C GLN A 74 3.57 8.79 -9.39
N PRO A 75 2.83 9.83 -8.92
CA PRO A 75 1.85 10.48 -9.77
C PRO A 75 2.54 10.91 -11.08
N PRO A 76 1.83 10.95 -12.22
CA PRO A 76 2.41 11.42 -13.47
C PRO A 76 3.09 12.76 -13.20
N ALA A 77 4.33 12.89 -13.69
CA ALA A 77 5.11 14.10 -13.50
C ALA A 77 4.22 15.32 -13.84
N PRO A 78 4.23 16.38 -13.01
CA PRO A 78 3.44 17.56 -13.31
C PRO A 78 3.79 18.05 -14.72
N PRO A 79 2.80 18.48 -15.51
CA PRO A 79 3.05 18.89 -16.87
C PRO A 79 4.10 20.02 -16.90
N ALA A 80 5.01 19.96 -17.87
CA ALA A 80 6.10 20.91 -17.95
C ALA A 80 5.57 22.33 -18.21
N PRO A 81 6.19 23.36 -17.64
CA PRO A 81 5.80 24.74 -17.89
C PRO A 81 6.06 25.13 -19.36
N VAL A 82 5.24 26.03 -19.89
CA VAL A 82 5.28 26.46 -21.30
C VAL A 82 5.87 27.85 -21.39
N THR A 83 6.90 28.05 -22.22
CA THR A 83 7.50 29.37 -22.43
C THR A 83 6.77 30.13 -23.54
N CYS A 84 6.37 31.37 -23.26
CA CYS A 84 5.71 32.23 -24.25
C CYS A 84 6.69 32.61 -25.37
N PRO A 85 6.36 32.37 -26.65
CA PRO A 85 7.25 32.68 -27.76
C PRO A 85 7.41 34.18 -28.02
N ARG A 86 6.49 35.01 -27.51
CA ARG A 86 6.50 36.47 -27.75
C ARG A 86 7.32 37.25 -26.72
N CYS A 87 7.24 36.88 -25.45
CA CYS A 87 7.92 37.61 -24.37
C CYS A 87 8.92 36.77 -23.56
N GLY A 88 9.01 35.47 -23.81
CA GLY A 88 9.90 34.56 -23.09
C GLY A 88 9.42 34.19 -21.67
N HIS A 89 8.24 34.66 -21.24
CA HIS A 89 7.75 34.34 -19.91
C HIS A 89 7.30 32.89 -19.78
N THR A 90 7.71 32.23 -18.71
CA THR A 90 7.31 30.86 -18.38
C THR A 90 5.93 30.83 -17.75
N THR A 91 5.01 30.12 -18.38
CA THR A 91 3.60 30.01 -18.01
C THR A 91 3.24 28.60 -17.56
N LEU A 92 2.14 28.48 -16.82
CA LEU A 92 1.65 27.19 -16.34
C LEU A 92 1.11 26.34 -17.49
N PRO A 93 1.25 25.01 -17.41
CA PRO A 93 0.66 24.10 -18.38
C PRO A 93 -0.87 24.22 -18.40
N GLY A 94 -1.45 24.34 -19.60
CA GLY A 94 -2.89 24.46 -19.80
C GLY A 94 -3.41 25.90 -19.93
N GLU A 95 -2.57 26.91 -19.79
CA GLU A 95 -2.95 28.31 -20.05
C GLU A 95 -3.24 28.56 -21.53
N ARG A 96 -4.30 29.31 -21.81
CA ARG A 96 -4.72 29.65 -23.18
C ARG A 96 -3.97 30.86 -23.72
N PHE A 97 -3.57 31.75 -22.81
CA PHE A 97 -2.95 33.04 -23.09
C PHE A 97 -1.80 33.26 -22.10
N CYS A 98 -0.78 34.00 -22.52
CA CYS A 98 0.31 34.39 -21.64
C CYS A 98 -0.18 35.41 -20.60
N THR A 99 -0.01 35.09 -19.32
CA THR A 99 -0.37 35.96 -18.20
C THR A 99 0.45 37.26 -18.10
N GLN A 100 1.56 37.36 -18.84
CA GLN A 100 2.36 38.59 -18.89
C GLN A 100 2.05 39.49 -20.09
N CYS A 101 1.81 38.93 -21.28
CA CYS A 101 1.67 39.72 -22.50
C CYS A 101 0.36 39.50 -23.27
N GLY A 102 -0.52 38.62 -22.79
CA GLY A 102 -1.83 38.33 -23.39
C GLY A 102 -1.78 37.47 -24.67
N GLN A 103 -0.60 37.06 -25.13
CA GLN A 103 -0.46 36.32 -26.39
C GLN A 103 -0.99 34.87 -26.27
N PRO A 104 -1.76 34.35 -27.23
CA PRO A 104 -2.28 32.97 -27.18
C PRO A 104 -1.17 31.92 -27.25
N LEU A 105 -1.19 30.95 -26.33
CA LEU A 105 -0.17 29.88 -26.21
C LEU A 105 -0.58 28.56 -26.88
N ARG A 106 -1.58 28.63 -27.76
CA ARG A 106 -2.18 27.50 -28.46
C ARG A 106 -1.70 27.42 -29.90
#